data_AF-A0A385PWW5-F1
#
_entry.id   AF-A0A385PWW5-F1
#
_cell.length_a   1.000
_cell.length_b   1.000
_cell.length_c   1.000
_cell.angle_alpha   90.00
_cell.angle_beta   90.00
_cell.angle_gamma   90.00
#
_symmetry.space_group_name_H-M   'P 1'
#
loop_
_entity.id
_entity.type
_entity.pdbx_description
1 polymer ?
#
loop_
_entity_poly.entity_id
_entity_poly.type
_entity_poly.pdbx_seq_one_letter_code
_entity_poly.pdbx_strand_id
1 'polypeptide(L)'
;MPRITSLLKSICGKIMAIPMKITKKMYRQMALLTIGGAVVSAVAFSSNGFAGGGKNAVSANVINSAEDETSEEDVSNETSDILDNAGLDNTTVVEGHIDLPRIEQKETGNEKMERLLDERRVALGLSSLTVEDYNNLLRIVEAEVGDNDVYGRTIVANVVINRVKSSHFENTITDVIFSKGQFSPIRDKRFFKVKVSEATIKGVNNALMGEDYSMGALYFMDRAYSSNHAVGWFDSSLTYLFSYGGHEYFK
;
A
#
# COMPACT_ATOMS: atom_id res chain seq x y z
N MET A 1 44.42 8.66 -39.99
CA MET A 1 43.22 9.03 -39.20
C MET A 1 43.25 8.31 -37.86
N PRO A 2 43.37 9.00 -36.72
CA PRO A 2 43.26 8.39 -35.40
C PRO A 2 41.81 7.92 -35.14
N ARG A 3 41.64 6.77 -34.49
CA ARG A 3 40.31 6.16 -34.29
C ARG A 3 39.61 6.76 -33.07
N ILE A 4 38.42 7.32 -33.30
CA ILE A 4 37.52 7.96 -32.31
C ILE A 4 37.24 7.04 -31.09
N THR A 5 37.34 5.72 -31.28
CA THR A 5 37.11 4.69 -30.25
C THR A 5 38.05 4.77 -29.05
N SER A 6 39.26 5.35 -29.14
CA SER A 6 40.14 5.48 -27.97
C SER A 6 39.73 6.62 -27.03
N LEU A 7 39.24 7.74 -27.57
CA LEU A 7 38.73 8.87 -26.79
C LEU A 7 37.49 8.47 -25.99
N LEU A 8 36.55 7.76 -26.62
CA LEU A 8 35.34 7.23 -25.96
C LEU A 8 35.68 6.28 -24.81
N LYS A 9 36.66 5.36 -24.99
CA LYS A 9 37.11 4.47 -23.90
C LYS A 9 37.79 5.24 -22.75
N SER A 10 38.61 6.26 -23.07
CA SER A 10 39.30 7.10 -22.09
C SER A 10 38.32 7.95 -21.26
N ILE A 11 37.28 8.50 -21.89
CA ILE A 11 36.26 9.30 -21.23
C ILE A 11 35.33 8.43 -20.37
N CYS A 12 34.79 7.32 -20.91
CA CYS A 12 33.96 6.41 -20.12
C CYS A 12 34.70 5.79 -18.93
N GLY A 13 35.98 5.43 -19.09
CA GLY A 13 36.81 4.89 -18.00
C GLY A 13 37.01 5.86 -16.84
N LYS A 14 37.15 7.18 -17.13
CA LYS A 14 37.27 8.21 -16.09
C LYS A 14 35.94 8.51 -15.38
N ILE A 15 34.81 8.40 -16.08
CA ILE A 15 33.48 8.64 -15.49
C ILE A 15 33.07 7.47 -14.57
N MET A 16 33.34 6.21 -14.95
CA MET A 16 33.02 5.04 -14.12
C MET A 16 33.87 4.90 -12.85
N ALA A 17 34.98 5.63 -12.74
CA ALA A 17 35.89 5.56 -11.59
C ALA A 17 35.55 6.55 -10.45
N ILE A 18 34.47 7.34 -10.57
CA ILE A 18 34.06 8.31 -9.55
C ILE A 18 33.16 7.60 -8.52
N PRO A 19 33.57 7.46 -7.24
CA PRO A 19 32.73 6.86 -6.20
C PRO A 19 31.62 7.82 -5.76
N MET A 20 30.54 7.87 -6.53
CA MET A 20 29.34 8.63 -6.20
C MET A 20 28.63 8.03 -4.97
N LYS A 21 28.85 8.63 -3.80
CA LYS A 21 28.04 8.36 -2.59
C LYS A 21 26.62 8.93 -2.78
N ILE A 22 25.71 8.14 -3.35
CA ILE A 22 24.31 8.50 -3.53
C ILE A 22 23.67 8.70 -2.15
N THR A 23 23.47 9.96 -1.78
CA THR A 23 22.74 10.34 -0.56
C THR A 23 21.25 10.54 -0.86
N LYS A 24 20.38 10.26 0.12
CA LYS A 24 18.91 10.31 -0.02
C LYS A 24 18.34 11.63 -0.56
N LYS A 25 19.08 12.74 -0.52
CA LYS A 25 18.70 14.03 -1.13
C LYS A 25 18.73 14.02 -2.67
N MET A 26 19.60 13.25 -3.32
CA MET A 26 19.71 13.23 -4.79
C MET A 26 18.45 12.69 -5.48
N TYR A 27 17.79 11.67 -4.91
CA TYR A 27 16.61 11.05 -5.51
C TYR A 27 15.47 12.05 -5.75
N ARG A 28 15.29 13.04 -4.85
CA ARG A 28 14.23 14.05 -4.97
C ARG A 28 14.46 15.04 -6.13
N GLN A 29 15.72 15.32 -6.50
CA GLN A 29 16.03 16.18 -7.64
C GLN A 29 16.18 15.43 -8.97
N MET A 30 16.59 14.16 -8.94
CA MET A 30 16.59 13.32 -10.15
C MET A 30 15.16 13.03 -10.65
N ALA A 31 14.19 12.84 -9.75
CA ALA A 31 12.79 12.61 -10.12
C ALA A 31 12.20 13.77 -10.97
N LEU A 32 12.53 15.02 -10.63
CA LEU A 32 12.10 16.21 -11.37
C LEU A 32 12.67 16.24 -12.81
N LEU A 33 13.92 15.81 -13.01
CA LEU A 33 14.53 15.73 -14.34
C LEU A 33 13.89 14.64 -15.20
N THR A 34 13.58 13.46 -14.63
CA THR A 34 12.90 12.39 -15.37
C THR A 34 11.48 12.75 -15.78
N ILE A 35 10.73 13.45 -14.92
CA ILE A 35 9.37 13.92 -15.25
C ILE A 35 9.43 15.04 -16.30
N GLY A 36 10.36 15.98 -16.17
CA GLY A 36 10.54 17.06 -17.16
C GLY A 36 10.84 16.54 -18.57
N GLY A 37 11.70 15.54 -18.71
CA GLY A 37 12.00 14.91 -20.01
C GLY A 37 10.77 14.26 -20.66
N ALA A 38 9.95 13.55 -19.88
CA ALA A 38 8.74 12.91 -20.38
C ALA A 38 7.70 13.95 -20.87
N VAL A 39 7.48 15.02 -20.09
CA VAL A 39 6.54 16.10 -20.46
C VAL A 39 6.98 16.82 -21.74
N VAL A 40 8.27 17.16 -21.88
CA VAL A 40 8.79 17.79 -23.11
C VAL A 40 8.62 16.87 -24.33
N SER A 41 8.77 15.56 -24.16
CA SER A 41 8.54 14.59 -25.25
C SER A 41 7.08 14.50 -25.68
N ALA A 42 6.13 14.58 -24.74
CA ALA A 42 4.69 14.55 -25.04
C ALA A 42 4.23 15.82 -25.77
N VAL A 43 4.72 16.99 -25.35
CA VAL A 43 4.41 18.27 -26.01
C VAL A 43 4.95 18.31 -27.45
N ALA A 44 6.12 17.73 -27.72
CA ALA A 44 6.68 17.63 -29.06
C ALA A 44 5.90 16.70 -30.02
N PHE A 45 5.15 15.72 -29.49
CA PHE A 45 4.25 14.87 -30.28
C PHE A 45 2.84 15.46 -30.44
N SER A 46 2.41 16.38 -29.55
CA SER A 46 1.09 17.01 -29.60
C SER A 46 1.03 18.31 -30.42
N SER A 47 2.17 18.80 -30.94
CA SER A 47 2.19 19.94 -31.85
C SER A 47 1.94 19.50 -33.30
N ASN A 48 0.78 19.88 -33.85
CA ASN A 48 0.43 19.70 -35.27
C ASN A 48 1.39 20.50 -36.18
N GLY A 49 2.57 19.96 -36.48
CA GLY A 49 3.53 20.63 -37.35
C GLY A 49 4.99 20.25 -37.18
N PHE A 50 5.36 18.96 -37.24
CA PHE A 50 6.75 18.57 -37.52
C PHE A 50 6.89 17.99 -38.93
N ALA A 51 6.96 18.90 -39.91
CA ALA A 51 7.28 18.54 -41.29
C ALA A 51 8.75 18.09 -41.38
N GLY A 52 8.97 16.78 -41.25
CA GLY A 52 10.29 16.18 -41.43
C GLY A 52 10.81 16.43 -42.83
N GLY A 53 11.91 17.19 -42.95
CA GLY A 53 12.56 17.55 -44.21
C GLY A 53 13.26 16.39 -44.92
N GLY A 54 12.50 15.37 -45.33
CA GLY A 54 12.95 14.23 -46.10
C GLY A 54 12.70 14.42 -47.61
N LYS A 55 13.76 14.43 -48.42
CA LYS A 55 13.67 14.48 -49.89
C LYS A 55 13.26 13.12 -50.49
N ASN A 56 12.05 12.64 -50.19
CA ASN A 56 11.44 11.46 -50.80
C ASN A 56 9.93 11.69 -50.97
N ALA A 57 9.56 12.64 -51.82
CA ALA A 57 8.19 12.82 -52.27
C ALA A 57 7.91 11.81 -53.41
N VAL A 58 7.10 10.79 -53.13
CA VAL A 58 6.50 9.94 -54.16
C VAL A 58 4.99 9.96 -53.95
N SER A 59 4.29 10.57 -54.90
CA SER A 59 2.84 10.65 -54.93
C SER A 59 2.22 9.31 -55.33
N ALA A 60 1.07 9.00 -54.75
CA ALA A 60 0.07 8.12 -55.36
C ALA A 60 -1.27 8.87 -55.36
N ASN A 61 -1.58 9.48 -56.50
CA ASN A 61 -2.84 10.16 -56.77
C ASN A 61 -3.70 9.25 -57.66
N VAL A 62 -4.90 8.85 -57.20
CA VAL A 62 -6.12 8.76 -58.03
C VAL A 62 -7.32 8.91 -57.09
N ILE A 63 -8.14 9.93 -57.33
CA ILE A 63 -9.54 10.00 -56.90
C ILE A 63 -10.38 9.46 -58.06
N ASN A 64 -11.44 8.69 -57.77
CA ASN A 64 -12.64 8.66 -58.60
C ASN A 64 -13.86 8.36 -57.71
N SER A 65 -15.01 8.88 -58.12
CA SER A 65 -16.14 9.23 -57.22
C SER A 65 -17.41 8.38 -57.44
N ALA A 66 -18.35 8.50 -56.48
CA ALA A 66 -19.76 8.04 -56.50
C ALA A 66 -19.93 6.49 -56.46
N GLU A 67 -20.96 5.83 -55.88
CA GLU A 67 -22.32 6.15 -55.39
C GLU A 67 -22.62 5.20 -54.16
N ASP A 68 -23.49 5.41 -53.16
CA ASP A 68 -24.08 6.58 -52.46
C ASP A 68 -24.78 6.10 -51.13
N GLU A 69 -25.71 6.89 -50.53
CA GLU A 69 -26.68 6.56 -49.42
C GLU A 69 -26.22 6.55 -47.93
N THR A 70 -26.57 7.65 -47.22
CA THR A 70 -27.30 7.83 -45.93
C THR A 70 -27.23 6.76 -44.78
N SER A 71 -27.35 7.08 -43.47
CA SER A 71 -27.67 8.28 -42.65
C SER A 71 -27.04 8.16 -41.22
N GLU A 72 -26.60 9.26 -40.57
CA GLU A 72 -27.14 9.98 -39.37
C GLU A 72 -27.28 9.13 -38.05
N GLU A 73 -27.12 9.61 -36.80
CA GLU A 73 -27.17 10.94 -36.13
C GLU A 73 -25.99 11.04 -35.10
N ASP A 74 -25.29 12.16 -34.85
CA ASP A 74 -25.66 13.45 -34.18
C ASP A 74 -25.81 13.37 -32.63
N VAL A 75 -25.45 14.36 -31.78
CA VAL A 75 -24.77 15.65 -31.99
C VAL A 75 -24.02 16.11 -30.71
N SER A 76 -22.98 16.95 -30.86
CA SER A 76 -22.37 17.75 -29.79
C SER A 76 -22.88 19.19 -29.84
N ASN A 77 -22.94 19.93 -28.73
CA ASN A 77 -23.07 21.40 -28.85
C ASN A 77 -22.36 22.21 -27.76
N GLU A 78 -21.77 23.33 -28.17
CA GLU A 78 -21.03 24.26 -27.32
C GLU A 78 -21.81 25.56 -27.03
N THR A 79 -21.46 26.15 -25.87
CA THR A 79 -21.35 27.59 -25.54
C THR A 79 -22.29 28.69 -26.09
N SER A 80 -22.68 29.53 -25.13
CA SER A 80 -22.61 31.02 -25.11
C SER A 80 -23.83 31.88 -25.49
N ASP A 81 -23.88 33.03 -24.80
CA ASP A 81 -24.49 34.32 -25.16
C ASP A 81 -26.04 34.50 -25.08
N ILE A 82 -26.64 35.63 -24.63
CA ILE A 82 -26.16 36.78 -23.83
C ILE A 82 -27.36 37.65 -23.31
N LEU A 83 -27.19 38.36 -22.18
CA LEU A 83 -27.91 39.58 -21.69
C LEU A 83 -29.36 39.61 -21.12
N ASP A 84 -29.49 40.51 -20.13
CA ASP A 84 -30.61 41.37 -19.67
C ASP A 84 -31.93 40.82 -19.07
N ASN A 85 -32.10 41.02 -17.74
CA ASN A 85 -33.05 42.03 -17.22
C ASN A 85 -32.71 42.44 -15.76
N ALA A 86 -33.20 43.60 -15.29
CA ALA A 86 -32.83 44.22 -14.02
C ALA A 86 -34.02 44.51 -13.07
N GLY A 87 -33.76 44.54 -11.75
CA GLY A 87 -34.40 45.48 -10.82
C GLY A 87 -35.25 44.96 -9.65
N LEU A 88 -34.92 45.46 -8.44
CA LEU A 88 -35.75 45.59 -7.21
C LEU A 88 -36.16 44.30 -6.45
N ASP A 89 -36.25 44.25 -5.10
CA ASP A 89 -35.80 45.14 -4.01
C ASP A 89 -35.64 44.30 -2.69
N ASN A 90 -34.99 44.87 -1.67
CA ASN A 90 -34.60 44.28 -0.39
C ASN A 90 -35.77 43.95 0.57
N THR A 91 -35.52 43.04 1.52
CA THR A 91 -35.70 43.34 2.96
C THR A 91 -34.73 42.54 3.82
N THR A 92 -34.11 43.24 4.77
CA THR A 92 -33.07 42.81 5.72
C THR A 92 -33.50 41.74 6.73
N VAL A 93 -32.59 40.79 7.01
CA VAL A 93 -32.18 40.45 8.39
C VAL A 93 -30.66 40.23 8.40
N VAL A 94 -29.96 40.91 9.29
CA VAL A 94 -28.52 40.68 9.55
C VAL A 94 -28.41 39.92 10.85
N GLU A 95 -27.87 38.70 10.81
CA GLU A 95 -27.43 37.99 12.02
C GLU A 95 -25.96 37.59 11.84
N GLY A 96 -25.10 38.16 12.68
CA GLY A 96 -23.65 38.02 12.55
C GLY A 96 -23.17 36.66 13.03
N HIS A 97 -23.14 35.67 12.13
CA HIS A 97 -22.37 34.46 12.39
C HIS A 97 -20.88 34.79 12.28
N ILE A 98 -20.15 34.71 13.40
CA ILE A 98 -18.69 34.79 13.39
C ILE A 98 -18.20 33.46 12.81
N ASP A 99 -18.02 33.43 11.50
CA ASP A 99 -17.43 32.29 10.80
C ASP A 99 -15.93 32.23 11.13
N LEU A 100 -15.63 31.71 12.32
CA LEU A 100 -14.28 31.32 12.70
C LEU A 100 -13.81 30.29 11.69
N PRO A 101 -12.74 30.54 10.92
CA PRO A 101 -12.31 29.62 9.89
C PRO A 101 -12.05 28.27 10.53
N ARG A 102 -12.86 27.27 10.18
CA ARG A 102 -12.65 25.89 10.59
C ARG A 102 -11.30 25.47 10.02
N ILE A 103 -10.28 25.52 10.87
CA ILE A 103 -8.94 25.06 10.52
C ILE A 103 -9.06 23.56 10.29
N GLU A 104 -9.19 23.16 9.02
CA GLU A 104 -8.98 21.78 8.60
C GLU A 104 -7.50 21.47 8.83
N GLN A 105 -7.21 21.04 10.06
CA GLN A 105 -5.96 20.43 10.46
C GLN A 105 -5.74 19.26 9.51
N LYS A 106 -4.88 19.43 8.50
CA LYS A 106 -4.57 18.42 7.51
C LYS A 106 -3.64 17.39 8.15
N GLU A 107 -4.26 16.52 8.95
CA GLU A 107 -3.63 15.51 9.79
C GLU A 107 -2.56 14.75 9.00
N THR A 108 -1.37 14.58 9.59
CA THR A 108 -0.33 13.80 8.91
C THR A 108 -0.73 12.32 8.88
N GLY A 109 -0.22 11.59 7.88
CA GLY A 109 -0.55 10.16 7.74
C GLY A 109 -0.18 9.31 8.98
N ASN A 110 0.82 9.74 9.75
CA ASN A 110 1.23 9.09 11.00
C ASN A 110 0.24 9.37 12.13
N GLU A 111 -0.13 10.64 12.36
CA GLU A 111 -1.15 11.01 13.35
C GLU A 111 -2.47 10.28 13.10
N LYS A 112 -2.86 10.13 11.83
CA LYS A 112 -4.07 9.38 11.45
C LYS A 112 -3.94 7.89 11.78
N MET A 113 -2.78 7.29 11.54
CA MET A 113 -2.52 5.90 11.94
C MET A 113 -2.58 5.74 13.46
N GLU A 114 -1.96 6.65 14.22
CA GLU A 114 -1.94 6.60 15.69
C GLU A 114 -3.35 6.73 16.29
N ARG A 115 -4.19 7.66 15.79
CA ARG A 115 -5.61 7.75 16.21
C ARG A 115 -6.39 6.48 15.87
N LEU A 116 -6.24 5.95 14.66
CA LEU A 116 -6.93 4.71 14.26
C LEU A 116 -6.52 3.53 15.15
N LEU A 117 -5.24 3.42 15.51
CA LEU A 117 -4.77 2.37 16.42
C LEU A 117 -5.28 2.57 17.85
N ASP A 118 -5.39 3.80 18.35
CA ASP A 118 -5.99 4.06 19.67
C ASP A 118 -7.49 3.71 19.72
N GLU A 119 -8.25 4.03 18.65
CA GLU A 119 -9.64 3.59 18.49
C GLU A 119 -9.76 2.06 18.56
N ARG A 120 -8.89 1.30 17.88
CA ARG A 120 -8.88 -0.17 17.93
C ARG A 120 -8.42 -0.71 19.28
N ARG A 121 -7.45 -0.07 19.92
CA ARG A 121 -7.00 -0.40 21.29
C ARG A 121 -8.18 -0.38 22.26
N VAL A 122 -8.95 0.70 22.24
CA VAL A 122 -10.13 0.88 23.10
C VAL A 122 -11.23 -0.13 22.73
N ALA A 123 -11.55 -0.28 21.44
CA ALA A 123 -12.60 -1.20 20.98
C ALA A 123 -12.33 -2.67 21.35
N LEU A 124 -11.08 -3.11 21.31
CA LEU A 124 -10.68 -4.49 21.64
C LEU A 124 -10.42 -4.72 23.13
N GLY A 125 -10.31 -3.65 23.93
CA GLY A 125 -9.95 -3.70 25.35
C GLY A 125 -8.48 -4.05 25.60
N LEU A 126 -7.56 -3.56 24.76
CA LEU A 126 -6.12 -3.81 24.86
C LEU A 126 -5.42 -2.79 25.76
N SER A 127 -4.36 -3.23 26.46
CA SER A 127 -3.55 -2.34 27.30
C SER A 127 -2.73 -1.35 26.46
N SER A 128 -2.11 -1.84 25.37
CA SER A 128 -1.39 -1.06 24.36
C SER A 128 -1.73 -1.55 22.95
N LEU A 129 -1.64 -0.64 21.98
CA LEU A 129 -1.57 -0.94 20.55
C LEU A 129 -0.84 0.22 19.87
N THR A 130 0.48 0.17 19.90
CA THR A 130 1.34 1.18 19.29
C THR A 130 1.54 0.92 17.79
N VAL A 131 2.11 1.89 17.08
CA VAL A 131 2.59 1.69 15.70
C VAL A 131 3.65 0.57 15.63
N GLU A 132 4.46 0.40 16.68
CA GLU A 132 5.42 -0.71 16.78
C GLU A 132 4.71 -2.06 16.96
N ASP A 133 3.72 -2.16 17.87
CA ASP A 133 2.89 -3.35 18.05
C ASP A 133 2.22 -3.79 16.74
N TYR A 134 1.61 -2.84 16.01
CA TYR A 134 0.98 -3.11 14.71
C TYR A 134 1.98 -3.64 13.68
N ASN A 135 3.16 -3.01 13.56
CA ASN A 135 4.21 -3.48 12.65
C ASN A 135 4.78 -4.84 13.05
N ASN A 136 4.90 -5.12 14.35
CA ASN A 136 5.35 -6.42 14.85
C ASN A 136 4.29 -7.50 14.57
N LEU A 137 3.00 -7.21 14.76
CA LEU A 137 1.88 -8.11 14.42
C LEU A 137 1.84 -8.44 12.92
N LEU A 138 1.97 -7.44 12.05
CA LEU A 138 2.07 -7.66 10.61
C LEU A 138 3.24 -8.60 10.24
N ARG A 139 4.41 -8.40 10.84
CA ARG A 139 5.60 -9.19 10.53
C ARG A 139 5.53 -10.61 11.07
N ILE A 140 4.92 -10.84 12.23
CA ILE A 140 4.81 -12.19 12.77
C ILE A 140 3.78 -13.01 12.00
N VAL A 141 2.64 -12.41 11.61
CA VAL A 141 1.61 -13.08 10.79
C VAL A 141 2.15 -13.40 9.40
N GLU A 142 2.88 -12.49 8.74
CA GLU A 142 3.57 -12.77 7.47
C GLU A 142 4.60 -13.90 7.61
N ALA A 143 5.27 -13.99 8.76
CA ALA A 143 6.34 -14.97 8.95
C ALA A 143 5.86 -16.36 9.37
N GLU A 144 4.71 -16.48 10.05
CA GLU A 144 4.13 -17.78 10.42
C GLU A 144 3.18 -18.32 9.34
N VAL A 145 2.35 -17.46 8.72
CA VAL A 145 1.27 -17.88 7.78
C VAL A 145 1.20 -17.01 6.51
N GLY A 146 2.36 -16.58 6.01
CA GLY A 146 2.49 -15.73 4.82
C GLY A 146 2.04 -16.37 3.50
N ASP A 147 1.81 -17.67 3.46
CA ASP A 147 1.36 -18.47 2.31
C ASP A 147 -0.14 -18.83 2.34
N ASN A 148 -0.82 -18.65 3.48
CA ASN A 148 -2.26 -18.88 3.63
C ASN A 148 -3.11 -17.83 2.87
N ASP A 149 -4.43 -17.86 3.06
CA ASP A 149 -5.37 -16.84 2.58
C ASP A 149 -5.56 -15.72 3.63
N VAL A 150 -6.46 -14.76 3.37
CA VAL A 150 -6.73 -13.67 4.33
C VAL A 150 -7.33 -14.21 5.63
N TYR A 151 -8.22 -15.21 5.55
CA TYR A 151 -8.90 -15.80 6.71
C TYR A 151 -7.90 -16.48 7.67
N GLY A 152 -6.99 -17.31 7.15
CA GLY A 152 -5.92 -17.94 7.93
C GLY A 152 -5.00 -16.94 8.63
N ARG A 153 -4.70 -15.81 7.96
CA ARG A 153 -3.92 -14.72 8.57
C ARG A 153 -4.69 -13.98 9.66
N THR A 154 -5.98 -13.75 9.50
CA THR A 154 -6.85 -13.18 10.54
C THR A 154 -6.84 -14.07 11.79
N ILE A 155 -6.97 -15.40 11.64
CA ILE A 155 -6.94 -16.34 12.78
C ILE A 155 -5.65 -16.20 13.59
N VAL A 156 -4.47 -16.19 12.95
CA VAL A 156 -3.20 -16.07 13.69
C VAL A 156 -3.07 -14.69 14.36
N ALA A 157 -3.57 -13.63 13.73
CA ALA A 157 -3.66 -12.32 14.36
C ALA A 157 -4.59 -12.33 15.59
N ASN A 158 -5.73 -13.02 15.52
CA ASN A 158 -6.63 -13.22 16.65
C ASN A 158 -5.94 -13.98 17.79
N VAL A 159 -5.14 -15.03 17.51
CA VAL A 159 -4.40 -15.75 18.56
C VAL A 159 -3.45 -14.82 19.32
N VAL A 160 -2.72 -13.92 18.64
CA VAL A 160 -1.86 -12.93 19.33
C VAL A 160 -2.69 -12.00 20.21
N ILE A 161 -3.83 -11.50 19.71
CA ILE A 161 -4.75 -10.64 20.47
C ILE A 161 -5.34 -11.38 21.68
N ASN A 162 -5.70 -12.67 21.54
CA ASN A 162 -6.21 -13.51 22.62
C ASN A 162 -5.17 -13.75 23.71
N ARG A 163 -3.90 -13.94 23.33
CA ARG A 163 -2.78 -14.02 24.30
C ARG A 163 -2.68 -12.74 25.11
N VAL A 164 -2.67 -11.58 24.46
CA VAL A 164 -2.63 -10.26 25.13
C VAL A 164 -3.82 -10.03 26.09
N LYS A 165 -4.97 -10.66 25.82
CA LYS A 165 -6.18 -10.61 26.67
C LYS A 165 -6.24 -11.71 27.72
N SER A 166 -5.25 -12.60 27.79
CA SER A 166 -5.19 -13.76 28.69
C SER A 166 -4.15 -13.55 29.79
N SER A 167 -4.52 -13.84 31.04
CA SER A 167 -3.62 -13.72 32.20
C SER A 167 -2.46 -14.73 32.21
N HIS A 168 -2.37 -15.61 31.20
CA HIS A 168 -1.27 -16.57 31.03
C HIS A 168 -0.11 -16.06 30.16
N PHE A 169 -0.26 -14.90 29.51
CA PHE A 169 0.73 -14.31 28.61
C PHE A 169 1.00 -12.84 28.97
N GLU A 170 1.90 -12.21 28.21
CA GLU A 170 2.25 -10.82 28.38
C GLU A 170 1.15 -9.85 27.89
N ASN A 171 1.07 -8.67 28.49
CA ASN A 171 -0.04 -7.72 28.30
C ASN A 171 0.11 -6.82 27.05
N THR A 172 1.14 -7.00 26.22
CA THR A 172 1.36 -6.23 24.98
C THR A 172 1.67 -7.16 23.80
N ILE A 173 1.32 -6.73 22.59
CA ILE A 173 1.55 -7.51 21.36
C ILE A 173 3.05 -7.75 21.15
N THR A 174 3.86 -6.71 21.32
CA THR A 174 5.32 -6.80 21.19
C THR A 174 5.91 -7.79 22.19
N ASP A 175 5.52 -7.74 23.47
CA ASP A 175 6.03 -8.68 24.47
C ASP A 175 5.63 -10.13 24.15
N VAL A 176 4.36 -10.39 23.80
CA VAL A 176 3.87 -11.73 23.39
C VAL A 176 4.67 -12.28 22.21
N ILE A 177 5.01 -11.43 21.23
CA ILE A 177 5.78 -11.82 20.04
C ILE A 177 7.24 -12.15 20.39
N PHE A 178 7.89 -11.34 21.22
CA PHE A 178 9.30 -11.53 21.59
C PHE A 178 9.52 -12.49 22.75
N SER A 179 8.45 -12.93 23.42
CA SER A 179 8.50 -13.87 24.53
C SER A 179 9.14 -15.21 24.13
N LYS A 180 9.97 -15.75 25.03
CA LYS A 180 11.01 -16.73 24.68
C LYS A 180 10.40 -18.05 24.19
N GLY A 181 10.49 -18.28 22.88
CA GLY A 181 10.07 -19.53 22.23
C GLY A 181 8.59 -19.55 21.80
N GLN A 182 7.86 -18.44 21.91
CA GLN A 182 6.45 -18.37 21.49
C GLN A 182 6.26 -18.44 19.98
N PHE A 183 7.23 -17.94 19.20
CA PHE A 183 7.17 -17.88 17.74
C PHE A 183 8.51 -18.29 17.10
N SER A 184 8.46 -19.10 16.04
CA SER A 184 9.66 -19.62 15.38
C SER A 184 10.46 -18.57 14.58
N PRO A 185 9.83 -17.60 13.88
CA PRO A 185 10.49 -16.57 13.07
C PRO A 185 11.41 -15.62 13.82
N ILE A 186 11.25 -15.51 15.15
CA ILE A 186 12.11 -14.68 16.01
C ILE A 186 13.49 -15.32 16.14
N ARG A 187 13.54 -16.64 16.36
CA ARG A 187 14.77 -17.41 16.55
C ARG A 187 15.56 -17.60 15.25
N ASP A 188 14.86 -17.92 14.16
CA ASP A 188 15.49 -18.12 12.84
C ASP A 188 15.74 -16.82 12.06
N LYS A 189 15.26 -15.69 12.60
CA LYS A 189 15.38 -14.32 12.07
C LYS A 189 14.57 -14.04 10.80
N ARG A 190 13.61 -14.89 10.40
CA ARG A 190 12.65 -14.58 9.31
C ARG A 190 11.85 -13.32 9.60
N PHE A 191 11.41 -13.10 10.83
CA PHE A 191 10.69 -11.89 11.27
C PHE A 191 11.42 -10.59 10.88
N PHE A 192 12.75 -10.59 10.95
CA PHE A 192 13.57 -9.42 10.62
C PHE A 192 13.72 -9.17 9.12
N LYS A 193 13.31 -10.11 8.26
CA LYS A 193 13.54 -10.13 6.81
C LYS A 193 12.26 -10.16 5.97
N VAL A 194 11.12 -10.57 6.53
CA VAL A 194 9.85 -10.66 5.79
C VAL A 194 9.44 -9.31 5.20
N LYS A 195 8.86 -9.36 4.00
CA LYS A 195 8.15 -8.24 3.38
C LYS A 195 6.66 -8.51 3.55
N VAL A 196 5.99 -7.69 4.36
CA VAL A 196 4.55 -7.80 4.61
C VAL A 196 3.76 -7.68 3.29
N SER A 197 2.88 -8.63 3.05
CA SER A 197 1.96 -8.68 1.92
C SER A 197 0.65 -7.92 2.20
N GLU A 198 -0.07 -7.53 1.14
CA GLU A 198 -1.39 -6.89 1.26
C GLU A 198 -2.42 -7.82 1.93
N ALA A 199 -2.30 -9.14 1.71
CA ALA A 199 -3.14 -10.13 2.37
C ALA A 199 -2.92 -10.17 3.89
N THR A 200 -1.67 -10.01 4.36
CA THR A 200 -1.35 -9.86 5.78
C THR A 200 -1.85 -8.55 6.36
N ILE A 201 -1.69 -7.43 5.64
CA ILE A 201 -2.27 -6.14 6.06
C ILE A 201 -3.78 -6.26 6.23
N LYS A 202 -4.46 -6.90 5.28
CA LYS A 202 -5.91 -7.13 5.37
C LYS A 202 -6.27 -8.03 6.55
N GLY A 203 -5.63 -9.19 6.71
CA GLY A 203 -5.94 -10.13 7.80
C GLY A 203 -5.73 -9.54 9.19
N VAL A 204 -4.64 -8.80 9.40
CA VAL A 204 -4.37 -8.09 10.66
C VAL A 204 -5.38 -6.96 10.89
N ASN A 205 -5.72 -6.19 9.87
CA ASN A 205 -6.75 -5.13 10.00
C ASN A 205 -8.13 -5.70 10.30
N ASN A 206 -8.52 -6.83 9.69
CA ASN A 206 -9.75 -7.55 10.00
C ASN A 206 -9.81 -7.94 11.49
N ALA A 207 -8.74 -8.55 12.01
CA ALA A 207 -8.61 -8.88 13.44
C ALA A 207 -8.69 -7.63 14.33
N LEU A 208 -8.04 -6.52 13.93
CA LEU A 208 -8.09 -5.26 14.66
C LEU A 208 -9.43 -4.52 14.58
N MET A 209 -10.25 -4.80 13.56
CA MET A 209 -11.63 -4.33 13.45
C MET A 209 -12.61 -5.16 14.30
N GLY A 210 -12.16 -6.27 14.90
CA GLY A 210 -12.97 -7.13 15.76
C GLY A 210 -13.53 -8.39 15.08
N GLU A 211 -13.09 -8.73 13.86
CA GLU A 211 -13.35 -10.04 13.29
C GLU A 211 -12.52 -11.09 14.05
N ASP A 212 -13.17 -12.06 14.70
CA ASP A 212 -12.51 -13.18 15.37
C ASP A 212 -12.99 -14.52 14.82
N TYR A 213 -12.06 -15.26 14.22
CA TYR A 213 -12.28 -16.61 13.67
C TYR A 213 -11.56 -17.70 14.46
N SER A 214 -10.91 -17.35 15.57
CA SER A 214 -10.06 -18.26 16.36
C SER A 214 -10.81 -19.12 17.37
N MET A 215 -12.11 -18.88 17.59
CA MET A 215 -12.89 -19.50 18.69
C MET A 215 -12.22 -19.35 20.07
N GLY A 216 -11.43 -18.28 20.27
CA GLY A 216 -10.66 -18.05 21.49
C GLY A 216 -9.40 -18.91 21.62
N ALA A 217 -8.83 -19.38 20.50
CA ALA A 217 -7.56 -20.10 20.49
C ALA A 217 -6.42 -19.25 21.07
N LEU A 218 -5.55 -19.91 21.84
CA LEU A 218 -4.33 -19.34 22.43
C LEU A 218 -3.06 -19.98 21.85
N TYR A 219 -3.18 -21.14 21.21
CA TYR A 219 -2.07 -21.89 20.64
C TYR A 219 -2.42 -22.35 19.23
N PHE A 220 -1.39 -22.51 18.39
CA PHE A 220 -1.50 -23.09 17.07
C PHE A 220 -0.24 -23.90 16.75
N MET A 221 -0.37 -24.89 15.87
CA MET A 221 0.71 -25.79 15.48
C MET A 221 0.50 -26.26 14.03
N ASP A 222 1.54 -26.21 13.21
CA ASP A 222 1.60 -27.09 12.04
C ASP A 222 2.18 -28.44 12.50
N ARG A 223 1.32 -29.48 12.47
CA ARG A 223 1.68 -30.83 12.95
C ARG A 223 2.76 -31.48 12.08
N ALA A 224 2.86 -31.16 10.80
CA ALA A 224 3.81 -31.78 9.88
C ALA A 224 5.25 -31.28 10.08
N TYR A 225 5.43 -30.04 10.54
CA TYR A 225 6.74 -29.44 10.83
C TYR A 225 7.10 -29.44 12.33
N SER A 226 6.24 -29.99 13.18
CA SER A 226 6.44 -30.04 14.63
C SER A 226 7.08 -31.34 15.12
N SER A 227 7.93 -31.26 16.13
CA SER A 227 8.56 -32.45 16.72
C SER A 227 7.55 -33.29 17.51
N ASN A 228 7.72 -34.63 17.53
CA ASN A 228 6.85 -35.54 18.29
C ASN A 228 6.64 -35.14 19.77
N HIS A 229 7.65 -34.54 20.40
CA HIS A 229 7.55 -34.05 21.79
C HIS A 229 6.62 -32.83 21.91
N ALA A 230 6.67 -31.90 20.95
CA ALA A 230 5.76 -30.76 20.90
C ALA A 230 4.34 -31.23 20.59
N VAL A 231 4.17 -32.08 19.57
CA VAL A 231 2.88 -32.67 19.19
C VAL A 231 2.23 -33.39 20.38
N GLY A 232 2.98 -34.25 21.08
CA GLY A 232 2.47 -34.94 22.27
C GLY A 232 2.13 -34.01 23.44
N TRP A 233 2.80 -32.86 23.58
CA TRP A 233 2.42 -31.85 24.57
C TRP A 233 1.11 -31.14 24.18
N PHE A 234 0.96 -30.71 22.93
CA PHE A 234 -0.29 -30.14 22.41
C PHE A 234 -1.48 -31.09 22.61
N ASP A 235 -1.33 -32.36 22.22
CA ASP A 235 -2.39 -33.38 22.28
C ASP A 235 -2.79 -33.78 23.72
N SER A 236 -1.93 -33.57 24.71
CA SER A 236 -2.16 -33.97 26.11
C SER A 236 -2.46 -32.81 27.06
N SER A 237 -2.07 -31.58 26.70
CA SER A 237 -2.11 -30.41 27.58
C SER A 237 -3.11 -29.33 27.17
N LEU A 238 -3.61 -29.37 25.92
CA LEU A 238 -4.48 -28.33 25.35
C LEU A 238 -5.75 -28.93 24.75
N THR A 239 -6.81 -28.11 24.67
CA THR A 239 -8.07 -28.48 24.02
C THR A 239 -8.01 -28.14 22.54
N TYR A 240 -8.09 -29.14 21.65
CA TYR A 240 -8.24 -28.91 20.21
C TYR A 240 -9.56 -28.19 19.92
N LEU A 241 -9.50 -27.16 19.06
CA LEU A 241 -10.66 -26.39 18.63
C LEU A 241 -11.02 -26.69 17.17
N PHE A 242 -10.07 -26.49 16.25
CA PHE A 242 -10.26 -26.68 14.80
C PHE A 242 -8.92 -26.68 14.06
N SER A 243 -8.96 -26.94 12.76
CA SER A 243 -7.81 -26.81 11.86
C SER A 243 -8.16 -25.98 10.62
N TYR A 244 -7.21 -25.18 10.15
CA TYR A 244 -7.33 -24.34 8.97
C TYR A 244 -5.94 -24.00 8.40
N GLY A 245 -5.77 -24.03 7.08
CA GLY A 245 -4.54 -23.53 6.42
C GLY A 245 -3.26 -24.20 6.92
N GLY A 246 -3.25 -25.53 6.99
CA GLY A 246 -2.13 -26.34 7.49
C GLY A 246 -1.96 -26.36 9.02
N HIS A 247 -2.65 -25.49 9.74
CA HIS A 247 -2.49 -25.31 11.19
C HIS A 247 -3.67 -25.87 11.97
N GLU A 248 -3.37 -26.44 13.13
CA GLU A 248 -4.32 -26.85 14.16
C GLU A 248 -4.31 -25.81 15.28
N TYR A 249 -5.49 -25.47 15.82
CA TYR A 249 -5.70 -24.40 16.80
C TYR A 249 -6.26 -24.97 18.11
N PHE A 250 -5.76 -24.45 19.24
CA PHE A 250 -6.01 -25.01 20.57
C PHE A 250 -6.17 -23.93 21.64
N LYS A 251 -6.76 -24.30 22.77
CA LYS A 251 -6.96 -23.47 23.96
C LYS A 251 -6.59 -24.20 25.25
#